data_AF-A0A5E3WIJ4-F1
#
_entry.id   AF-A0A5E3WIJ4-F1
#
_cell.length_a   1.000
_cell.length_b   1.000
_cell.length_c   1.000
_cell.angle_alpha   90.00
_cell.angle_beta   90.00
_cell.angle_gamma   90.00
#
_symmetry.space_group_name_H-M   'P 1'
#
loop_
_entity.id
_entity.type
_entity.pdbx_description
1 polymer ?
#
loop_
_entity_poly.entity_id
_entity_poly.type
_entity_poly.pdbx_seq_one_letter_code
_entity_poly.pdbx_strand_id
1 'polypeptide(L)'
;MSSSILDNYLCNDVHAEIYADIDRFMDMGGEKCDLGRYSDGTTLLMETNVHKDDKRGYLAKSDNDDEEVIITVTGVLMETNLPPYMDIASLYRTRPNKKDVPVNRVSIGWFGHGNFESNRLALEHVRNNFQRKFASVVDNQFLVKAGVPMISLENRIVSKVDDVPLDVLDATLNKAYDPRDIIRKNLLDSGKHRFVDDNTLAFYKLVTKDGDDMQTEPCAPEEFKIGMIVCVRATPTLVPSTKGGHKLILKLRSLLLVDDKIYKKFLFAQSLNDVESVPKPGSGLKRSACDNDWLNPKRRAMDMGDAQIREKRHNGQGKKRVAGDESLVEKMQGLETSDTQKEGQASSSS
;
A
#
# COMPACT_ATOMS: atom_id res chain seq x y z
N MET A 1 24.00 2.06 -4.60
CA MET A 1 22.82 2.90 -4.32
C MET A 1 21.82 2.58 -5.42
N SER A 2 20.66 2.01 -5.11
CA SER A 2 19.61 1.83 -6.12
C SER A 2 19.12 3.23 -6.50
N SER A 3 19.41 3.69 -7.71
CA SER A 3 18.80 4.92 -8.22
C SER A 3 17.29 4.76 -8.14
N SER A 4 16.63 5.72 -7.50
CA SER A 4 15.18 5.75 -7.45
C SER A 4 14.71 6.07 -8.86
N ILE A 5 13.64 5.42 -9.34
CA ILE A 5 13.04 5.75 -10.64
C ILE A 5 12.77 7.26 -10.79
N LEU A 6 12.49 7.93 -9.67
CA LEU A 6 12.25 9.38 -9.57
C LEU A 6 13.49 10.24 -9.85
N ASP A 7 14.71 9.71 -9.77
CA ASP A 7 15.92 10.48 -10.09
C ASP A 7 15.93 10.89 -11.58
N ASN A 8 15.35 10.04 -12.44
CA ASN A 8 15.18 10.34 -13.87
C ASN A 8 14.18 11.46 -14.13
N TYR A 9 13.33 11.77 -13.15
CA TYR A 9 12.27 12.76 -13.28
C TYR A 9 12.79 14.18 -13.05
N LEU A 10 14.04 14.37 -12.64
CA LEU A 10 14.67 15.68 -12.46
C LEU A 10 15.18 16.30 -13.78
N CYS A 11 15.05 15.58 -14.89
CA CYS A 11 15.43 16.07 -16.21
C CYS A 11 14.37 17.05 -16.77
N ASN A 12 14.81 18.20 -17.29
CA ASN A 12 13.91 19.22 -17.84
C ASN A 12 13.03 18.70 -18.99
N ASP A 13 13.54 17.79 -19.82
CA ASP A 13 12.75 17.19 -20.91
C ASP A 13 11.61 16.32 -20.35
N VAL A 14 11.88 15.62 -19.25
CA VAL A 14 10.88 14.79 -18.56
C VAL A 14 9.84 15.67 -17.86
N HIS A 15 10.26 16.80 -17.29
CA HIS A 15 9.33 17.78 -16.74
C HIS A 15 8.33 18.24 -17.80
N ALA A 16 8.80 18.60 -19.00
CA ALA A 16 7.92 19.04 -20.08
C ALA A 16 6.89 17.96 -20.49
N GLU A 17 7.29 16.70 -20.55
CA GLU A 17 6.38 15.57 -20.79
C GLU A 17 5.34 15.43 -19.66
N ILE A 18 5.78 15.48 -18.39
CA ILE A 18 4.88 15.41 -17.22
C ILE A 18 3.86 16.55 -17.26
N TYR A 19 4.30 17.76 -17.57
CA TYR A 19 3.45 18.95 -17.58
C TYR A 19 2.39 18.82 -18.67
N ALA A 20 2.78 18.44 -19.88
CA ALA A 20 1.85 18.22 -20.99
C ALA A 20 0.80 17.15 -20.67
N ASP A 21 1.18 16.05 -20.02
CA ASP A 21 0.23 14.99 -19.65
C ASP A 21 -0.74 15.44 -18.54
N ILE A 22 -0.26 16.22 -17.54
CA ILE A 22 -1.13 16.81 -16.51
C ILE A 22 -2.10 17.80 -17.14
N ASP A 23 -1.61 18.76 -17.92
CA ASP A 23 -2.43 19.81 -18.55
C ASP A 23 -3.48 19.19 -19.48
N ARG A 24 -3.08 18.22 -20.31
CA ARG A 24 -4.01 17.48 -21.16
C ARG A 24 -5.13 16.81 -20.36
N PHE A 25 -4.81 16.20 -19.22
CA PHE A 25 -5.82 15.60 -18.35
C PHE A 25 -6.78 16.65 -17.77
N MET A 26 -6.25 17.82 -17.39
CA MET A 26 -7.07 18.92 -16.88
C MET A 26 -8.02 19.45 -17.96
N ASP A 27 -7.53 19.65 -19.18
CA ASP A 27 -8.30 20.15 -20.33
C ASP A 27 -9.43 19.19 -20.74
N MET A 28 -9.23 17.88 -20.58
CA MET A 28 -10.26 16.87 -20.84
C MET A 28 -11.34 16.79 -19.74
N GLY A 29 -11.31 17.67 -18.73
CA GLY A 29 -12.31 17.76 -17.65
C GLY A 29 -11.84 17.31 -16.27
N GLY A 30 -10.54 17.08 -16.07
CA GLY A 30 -9.94 16.75 -14.77
C GLY A 30 -10.08 17.87 -13.73
N GLU A 31 -10.32 19.11 -14.17
CA GLU A 31 -10.37 20.30 -13.32
C GLU A 31 -11.63 20.45 -12.45
N LYS A 32 -12.71 19.73 -12.76
CA LYS A 32 -14.05 19.99 -12.19
C LYS A 32 -14.09 19.97 -10.66
N CYS A 33 -13.22 19.18 -10.04
CA CYS A 33 -13.08 19.06 -8.58
C CYS A 33 -11.64 19.37 -8.11
N ASP A 34 -10.80 19.97 -8.95
CA ASP A 34 -9.39 20.15 -8.61
C ASP A 34 -9.22 21.09 -7.42
N LEU A 35 -8.42 20.65 -6.47
CA LEU A 35 -8.13 21.39 -5.26
C LEU A 35 -7.52 22.77 -5.58
N GLY A 36 -6.73 22.88 -6.66
CA GLY A 36 -6.16 24.14 -7.12
C GLY A 36 -7.19 25.23 -7.42
N ARG A 37 -8.46 24.89 -7.69
CA ARG A 37 -9.57 25.85 -7.84
C ARG A 37 -9.80 26.68 -6.57
N TYR A 38 -9.50 26.12 -5.40
CA TYR A 38 -9.61 26.80 -4.11
C TYR A 38 -8.38 27.64 -3.75
N SER A 39 -7.45 27.82 -4.70
CA SER A 39 -6.38 28.80 -4.57
C SER A 39 -6.90 30.23 -4.47
N ASP A 40 -8.12 30.50 -4.96
CA ASP A 40 -8.92 31.65 -4.54
C ASP A 40 -9.78 31.26 -3.33
N GLY A 41 -9.52 31.89 -2.18
CA GLY A 41 -10.24 31.60 -0.95
C GLY A 41 -11.73 31.97 -1.01
N THR A 42 -12.15 32.83 -1.93
CA THR A 42 -13.56 33.22 -2.08
C THR A 42 -14.42 32.06 -2.59
N THR A 43 -13.93 31.31 -3.58
CA THR A 43 -14.60 30.12 -4.13
C THR A 43 -14.84 29.07 -3.05
N LEU A 44 -13.84 28.83 -2.20
CA LEU A 44 -13.97 27.88 -1.10
C LEU A 44 -15.07 28.29 -0.12
N LEU A 45 -15.16 29.57 0.23
CA LEU A 45 -16.17 30.08 1.16
C LEU A 45 -17.59 30.04 0.59
N MET A 46 -17.74 30.10 -0.73
CA MET A 46 -19.05 30.00 -1.38
C MET A 46 -19.58 28.56 -1.47
N GLU A 47 -18.69 27.57 -1.47
CA GLU A 47 -19.05 26.18 -1.79
C GLU A 47 -18.96 25.21 -0.61
N THR A 48 -18.37 25.64 0.52
CA THR A 48 -18.07 24.73 1.62
C THR A 48 -18.57 25.22 2.96
N ASN A 49 -19.30 24.34 3.65
CA ASN A 49 -19.67 24.49 5.05
C ASN A 49 -18.90 23.49 5.90
N VAL A 50 -18.26 23.95 6.98
CA VAL A 50 -17.54 23.06 7.90
C VAL A 50 -18.49 22.53 8.97
N HIS A 51 -18.73 21.22 9.01
CA HIS A 51 -19.58 20.56 10.01
C HIS A 51 -18.76 19.77 11.03
N LYS A 52 -19.28 19.70 12.26
CA LYS A 52 -18.75 18.85 13.34
C LYS A 52 -19.13 17.40 13.10
N ASP A 53 -18.13 16.53 13.02
CA ASP A 53 -18.29 15.10 13.23
C ASP A 53 -17.89 14.82 14.68
N ASP A 54 -18.88 14.53 15.52
CA ASP A 54 -18.70 14.42 16.97
C ASP A 54 -17.65 13.40 17.41
N LYS A 55 -17.16 12.52 16.53
CA LYS A 55 -16.18 11.48 16.88
C LYS A 55 -14.94 11.44 15.99
N ARG A 56 -15.03 11.86 14.72
CA ARG A 56 -13.91 11.75 13.76
C ARG A 56 -13.23 13.08 13.43
N GLY A 57 -13.77 14.19 13.93
CA GLY A 57 -13.23 15.53 13.75
C GLY A 57 -14.21 16.44 13.02
N TYR A 58 -13.78 17.08 11.93
CA TYR A 58 -14.65 17.99 11.18
C TYR A 58 -14.47 17.75 9.68
N LEU A 59 -15.59 17.78 8.96
CA LEU A 59 -15.68 17.55 7.52
C LEU A 59 -16.15 18.83 6.83
N ALA A 60 -15.57 19.15 5.68
CA ALA A 60 -16.15 20.12 4.76
C ALA A 60 -17.29 19.42 4.01
N LYS A 61 -18.50 19.98 4.09
CA LYS A 61 -19.69 19.56 3.34
C LYS A 61 -20.01 20.57 2.25
N SER A 62 -20.59 20.10 1.16
CA SER A 62 -21.17 20.98 0.13
C SER A 62 -22.47 21.60 0.67
N ASP A 63 -23.05 22.55 -0.06
CA ASP A 63 -24.34 23.19 0.31
C ASP A 63 -25.52 22.21 0.41
N ASN A 64 -25.36 20.98 -0.11
CA ASN A 64 -26.28 19.88 0.13
C ASN A 64 -25.81 19.16 1.40
N ASP A 65 -26.53 19.35 2.52
CA ASP A 65 -26.12 19.00 3.90
C ASP A 65 -25.72 17.53 4.15
N ASP A 66 -25.83 16.65 3.15
CA ASP A 66 -25.52 15.21 3.24
C ASP A 66 -24.27 14.78 2.45
N GLU A 67 -23.61 15.67 1.70
CA GLU A 67 -22.49 15.29 0.83
C GLU A 67 -21.13 15.82 1.32
N GLU A 68 -20.13 14.93 1.42
CA GLU A 68 -18.74 15.31 1.68
C GLU A 68 -18.14 16.07 0.49
N VAL A 69 -17.35 17.11 0.75
CA VAL A 69 -16.58 17.80 -0.29
C VAL A 69 -15.45 16.89 -0.75
N ILE A 70 -15.58 16.41 -1.99
CA ILE A 70 -14.53 15.63 -2.66
C ILE A 70 -13.70 16.57 -3.51
N ILE A 71 -12.40 16.62 -3.22
CA ILE A 71 -11.40 17.31 -4.03
C ILE A 71 -10.60 16.30 -4.86
N THR A 72 -10.08 16.73 -6.00
CA THR A 72 -9.09 16.00 -6.79
C THR A 72 -7.73 16.66 -6.71
N VAL A 73 -6.69 15.83 -6.79
CA VAL A 73 -5.29 16.26 -6.81
C VAL A 73 -4.57 15.42 -7.86
N THR A 74 -4.08 16.07 -8.92
CA THR A 74 -3.43 15.39 -10.06
C THR A 74 -1.94 15.67 -10.07
N GLY A 75 -1.10 14.63 -10.14
CA GLY A 75 0.35 14.75 -10.26
C GLY A 75 1.05 13.41 -10.31
N VAL A 76 2.37 13.38 -10.07
CA VAL A 76 3.18 12.16 -10.13
C VAL A 76 3.17 11.42 -8.79
N LEU A 77 2.93 10.11 -8.80
CA LEU A 77 2.95 9.27 -7.60
C LEU A 77 4.38 9.09 -7.07
N MET A 78 4.68 9.68 -5.92
CA MET A 78 6.02 9.69 -5.29
C MET A 78 6.19 8.59 -4.25
N GLU A 79 5.11 8.31 -3.50
CA GLU A 79 5.07 7.27 -2.48
C GLU A 79 3.73 6.56 -2.54
N THR A 80 3.73 5.25 -2.28
CA THR A 80 2.51 4.47 -2.22
C THR A 80 2.61 3.35 -1.18
N ASN A 81 1.56 3.20 -0.40
CA ASN A 81 1.27 2.08 0.47
C ASN A 81 -0.21 1.74 0.29
N LEU A 82 -0.45 0.83 -0.65
CA LEU A 82 -1.77 0.39 -1.07
C LEU A 82 -1.83 -1.14 -0.97
N PRO A 83 -3.04 -1.73 -0.90
CA PRO A 83 -3.21 -3.18 -1.04
C PRO A 83 -2.60 -3.71 -2.36
N PRO A 84 -2.35 -5.02 -2.47
CA PRO A 84 -2.67 -6.09 -1.54
C PRO A 84 -1.67 -6.19 -0.39
N TYR A 85 -2.17 -6.57 0.78
CA TYR A 85 -1.34 -6.81 1.96
C TYR A 85 -0.95 -8.29 2.04
N MET A 86 0.31 -8.58 1.74
CA MET A 86 0.83 -9.95 1.69
C MET A 86 1.38 -10.46 3.02
N ASP A 87 1.73 -9.53 3.92
CA ASP A 87 2.25 -9.82 5.25
C ASP A 87 2.03 -8.63 6.22
N ILE A 88 2.29 -8.86 7.50
CA ILE A 88 2.13 -7.84 8.55
C ILE A 88 3.09 -6.64 8.32
N ALA A 89 4.29 -6.90 7.80
CA ALA A 89 5.27 -5.83 7.55
C ALA A 89 4.77 -4.85 6.47
N SER A 90 4.11 -5.35 5.42
CA SER A 90 3.47 -4.57 4.37
C SER A 90 2.31 -3.74 4.92
N LEU A 91 1.52 -4.29 5.84
CA LEU A 91 0.39 -3.61 6.46
C LEU A 91 0.83 -2.38 7.28
N TYR A 92 1.95 -2.47 7.99
CA TYR A 92 2.47 -1.41 8.85
C TYR A 92 3.63 -0.61 8.25
N ARG A 93 3.90 -0.76 6.94
CA ARG A 93 5.08 -0.17 6.27
C ARG A 93 5.19 1.35 6.44
N THR A 94 4.06 2.06 6.43
CA THR A 94 4.05 3.54 6.51
C THR A 94 4.30 4.08 7.91
N ARG A 95 4.16 3.25 8.95
CA ARG A 95 4.29 3.66 10.34
C ARG A 95 5.05 2.58 11.14
N PRO A 96 6.31 2.30 10.78
CA PRO A 96 7.12 1.33 11.50
C PRO A 96 7.21 1.77 12.97
N ASN A 97 7.01 0.82 13.89
CA ASN A 97 7.02 1.01 15.35
C ASN A 97 5.82 1.74 15.97
N LYS A 98 4.81 2.15 15.19
CA LYS A 98 3.54 2.63 15.77
C LYS A 98 2.53 1.50 15.78
N LYS A 99 2.04 1.12 16.97
CA LYS A 99 0.88 0.22 17.16
C LYS A 99 -0.46 0.89 16.82
N ASP A 100 -0.42 1.94 16.01
CA ASP A 100 -1.61 2.66 15.58
C ASP A 100 -2.30 1.91 14.44
N VAL A 101 -3.54 2.32 14.15
CA VAL A 101 -4.30 1.85 13.01
C VAL A 101 -3.49 2.05 11.71
N PRO A 102 -3.28 0.99 10.90
CA PRO A 102 -2.52 1.13 9.66
C PRO A 102 -3.29 1.94 8.64
N VAL A 103 -2.56 2.61 7.74
CA VAL A 103 -3.11 3.54 6.76
C VAL A 103 -2.67 3.18 5.34
N ASN A 104 -3.63 3.23 4.43
CA ASN A 104 -3.35 3.40 3.01
C ASN A 104 -2.79 4.82 2.84
N ARG A 105 -1.69 4.98 2.11
CA ARG A 105 -1.05 6.28 1.93
C ARG A 105 -0.55 6.44 0.52
N VAL A 106 -0.79 7.59 -0.06
CA VAL A 106 -0.23 8.00 -1.35
C VAL A 106 0.33 9.41 -1.19
N SER A 107 1.43 9.70 -1.88
CA SER A 107 1.98 11.06 -1.92
C SER A 107 2.26 11.45 -3.36
N ILE A 108 1.87 12.67 -3.70
CA ILE A 108 1.90 13.20 -5.07
C ILE A 108 2.88 14.35 -5.13
N GLY A 109 3.67 14.42 -6.21
CA GLY A 109 4.61 15.51 -6.52
C GLY A 109 4.38 16.08 -7.93
N TRP A 110 4.93 17.25 -8.19
CA TRP A 110 4.67 18.02 -9.42
C TRP A 110 5.90 18.44 -10.21
N PHE A 111 7.10 18.21 -9.68
CA PHE A 111 8.37 18.45 -10.39
C PHE A 111 8.55 19.87 -10.94
N GLY A 112 7.89 20.87 -10.35
CA GLY A 112 7.94 22.27 -10.79
C GLY A 112 6.70 22.75 -11.55
N HIS A 113 5.71 21.88 -11.77
CA HIS A 113 4.43 22.25 -12.37
C HIS A 113 3.67 23.27 -11.49
N GLY A 114 3.06 24.28 -12.13
CA GLY A 114 2.36 25.37 -11.44
C GLY A 114 1.22 24.91 -10.52
N ASN A 115 0.57 23.79 -10.85
CA ASN A 115 -0.50 23.21 -10.02
C ASN A 115 -0.08 22.94 -8.59
N PHE A 116 1.21 22.69 -8.29
CA PHE A 116 1.63 22.51 -6.90
C PHE A 116 1.33 23.75 -6.05
N GLU A 117 1.69 24.94 -6.53
CA GLU A 117 1.47 26.17 -5.77
C GLU A 117 -0.02 26.46 -5.59
N SER A 118 -0.83 26.23 -6.63
CA SER A 118 -2.29 26.36 -6.53
C SER A 118 -2.88 25.40 -5.49
N ASN A 119 -2.48 24.13 -5.52
CA ASN A 119 -2.91 23.11 -4.56
C ASN A 119 -2.43 23.44 -3.13
N ARG A 120 -1.19 23.93 -2.99
CA ARG A 120 -0.62 24.35 -1.70
C ARG A 120 -1.41 25.50 -1.10
N LEU A 121 -1.66 26.56 -1.87
CA LEU A 121 -2.46 27.71 -1.44
C LEU A 121 -3.89 27.31 -1.09
N ALA A 122 -4.50 26.43 -1.88
CA ALA A 122 -5.82 25.89 -1.58
C ALA A 122 -5.87 25.16 -0.23
N LEU A 123 -4.89 24.33 0.10
CA LEU A 123 -4.81 23.67 1.42
C LEU A 123 -4.65 24.67 2.57
N GLU A 124 -3.92 25.75 2.34
CA GLU A 124 -3.79 26.84 3.31
C GLU A 124 -5.13 27.55 3.52
N HIS A 125 -5.90 27.79 2.46
CA HIS A 125 -7.25 28.35 2.57
C HIS A 125 -8.22 27.43 3.29
N VAL A 126 -8.20 26.14 2.97
CA VAL A 126 -8.96 25.11 3.69
C VAL A 126 -8.59 25.12 5.17
N ARG A 127 -7.29 25.11 5.49
CA ARG A 127 -6.82 25.18 6.87
C ARG A 127 -7.30 26.45 7.58
N ASN A 128 -7.18 27.60 6.94
CA ASN A 128 -7.59 28.89 7.50
C ASN A 128 -9.10 28.92 7.79
N ASN A 129 -9.92 28.35 6.91
CA ASN A 129 -11.35 28.20 7.14
C ASN A 129 -11.62 27.34 8.39
N PHE A 130 -10.96 26.19 8.50
CA PHE A 130 -11.02 25.36 9.69
C PHE A 130 -10.54 26.09 10.96
N GLN A 131 -9.45 26.86 10.88
CA GLN A 131 -8.88 27.62 12.00
C GLN A 131 -9.83 28.70 12.53
N ARG A 132 -10.72 29.25 11.70
CA ARG A 132 -11.78 30.17 12.17
C ARG A 132 -12.76 29.48 13.12
N LYS A 133 -12.93 28.16 13.00
CA LYS A 133 -13.79 27.36 13.88
C LYS A 133 -13.03 26.67 15.02
N PHE A 134 -11.73 26.40 14.86
CA PHE A 134 -10.90 25.70 15.84
C PHE A 134 -9.69 26.51 16.28
N ALA A 135 -9.58 26.72 17.59
CA ALA A 135 -8.33 27.14 18.19
C ALA A 135 -7.25 26.07 17.91
N SER A 136 -6.10 26.50 17.39
CA SER A 136 -4.92 25.66 17.18
C SER A 136 -5.06 24.55 16.13
N VAL A 137 -5.24 24.95 14.86
CA VAL A 137 -4.96 24.07 13.70
C VAL A 137 -3.49 24.21 13.33
N VAL A 138 -2.76 23.10 13.26
CA VAL A 138 -1.33 23.06 12.92
C VAL A 138 -1.15 23.35 11.43
N ASP A 139 -0.08 24.09 11.09
CA ASP A 139 0.29 24.39 9.72
C ASP A 139 0.53 23.12 8.88
N ASN A 140 0.23 23.21 7.58
CA ASN A 140 0.45 22.12 6.65
C ASN A 140 1.96 21.95 6.43
N GLN A 141 2.48 20.76 6.74
CA GLN A 141 3.87 20.41 6.48
C GLN A 141 3.96 19.55 5.22
N PHE A 142 4.66 20.05 4.20
CA PHE A 142 4.92 19.32 2.97
C PHE A 142 6.23 18.57 3.11
N LEU A 143 6.16 17.24 2.97
CA LEU A 143 7.35 16.41 2.94
C LEU A 143 8.07 16.62 1.60
N VAL A 144 9.38 16.35 1.57
CA VAL A 144 10.19 16.45 0.36
C VAL A 144 10.76 15.07 0.04
N LYS A 145 10.64 14.65 -1.22
CA LYS A 145 11.23 13.41 -1.73
C LYS A 145 11.86 13.67 -3.09
N ALA A 146 13.08 13.18 -3.28
CA ALA A 146 13.89 13.47 -4.48
C ALA A 146 14.00 14.99 -4.76
N GLY A 147 14.09 15.82 -3.72
CA GLY A 147 14.15 17.28 -3.85
C GLY A 147 12.82 17.97 -4.21
N VAL A 148 11.73 17.21 -4.37
CA VAL A 148 10.42 17.74 -4.77
C VAL A 148 9.45 17.70 -3.58
N PRO A 149 8.72 18.81 -3.29
CA PRO A 149 7.69 18.80 -2.26
C PRO A 149 6.51 17.93 -2.69
N MET A 150 5.89 17.26 -1.72
CA MET A 150 4.77 16.35 -1.97
C MET A 150 3.59 16.58 -1.03
N ILE A 151 2.39 16.35 -1.57
CA ILE A 151 1.14 16.33 -0.83
C ILE A 151 0.79 14.88 -0.52
N SER A 152 0.64 14.55 0.77
CA SER A 152 0.26 13.20 1.22
C SER A 152 -1.23 13.11 1.47
N LEU A 153 -1.82 12.01 1.02
CA LEU A 153 -3.20 11.63 1.25
C LEU A 153 -3.22 10.26 1.95
N GLU A 154 -4.03 10.12 2.99
CA GLU A 154 -4.09 8.89 3.80
C GLU A 154 -5.53 8.46 4.08
N ASN A 155 -5.80 7.16 4.09
CA ASN A 155 -7.04 6.61 4.62
C ASN A 155 -6.73 5.46 5.57
N ARG A 156 -7.45 5.38 6.69
CA ARG A 156 -7.30 4.27 7.63
C ARG A 156 -7.80 2.99 6.96
N ILE A 157 -7.05 1.90 7.13
CA ILE A 157 -7.44 0.59 6.59
C ILE A 157 -8.64 0.03 7.35
N VAL A 158 -8.70 0.29 8.66
CA VAL A 158 -9.83 -0.07 9.53
C VAL A 158 -10.13 1.09 10.48
N SER A 159 -11.30 1.10 11.09
CA SER A 159 -11.67 2.07 12.12
C SER A 159 -11.70 1.40 13.48
N LYS A 160 -11.39 2.12 14.56
CA LYS A 160 -11.63 1.60 15.92
C LYS A 160 -13.14 1.50 16.15
N VAL A 161 -13.60 0.49 16.88
CA VAL A 161 -15.04 0.32 17.18
C VAL A 161 -15.64 1.59 17.78
N ASP A 162 -14.94 2.22 18.72
CA ASP A 162 -15.41 3.43 19.41
C ASP A 162 -15.57 4.65 18.47
N ASP A 163 -14.82 4.66 17.35
CA ASP A 163 -14.84 5.71 16.32
C ASP A 163 -15.96 5.48 15.27
N VAL A 164 -16.68 4.35 15.33
CA VAL A 164 -17.73 3.98 14.36
C VAL A 164 -19.11 4.23 14.96
N PRO A 165 -19.99 5.01 14.30
CA PRO A 165 -21.38 5.15 14.72
C PRO A 165 -22.10 3.80 14.83
N LEU A 166 -23.05 3.69 15.76
CA LEU A 166 -23.71 2.41 16.10
C LEU A 166 -24.57 1.87 14.94
N ASP A 167 -25.09 2.76 14.11
CA ASP A 167 -25.93 2.50 12.94
C ASP A 167 -25.13 2.11 11.69
N VAL A 168 -23.81 2.32 11.69
CA VAL A 168 -22.96 1.98 10.54
C VAL A 168 -22.67 0.49 10.54
N LEU A 169 -22.96 -0.16 9.42
CA LEU A 169 -22.70 -1.58 9.17
C LEU A 169 -21.25 -1.82 8.71
N ASP A 170 -20.77 -3.04 8.94
CA ASP A 170 -19.47 -3.46 8.40
C ASP A 170 -19.56 -3.64 6.89
N ALA A 171 -18.58 -3.09 6.19
CA ALA A 171 -18.39 -3.27 4.76
C ALA A 171 -17.71 -4.62 4.48
N THR A 172 -17.85 -5.09 3.23
CA THR A 172 -17.16 -6.32 2.80
C THR A 172 -15.74 -6.00 2.37
N LEU A 173 -14.75 -6.52 3.09
CA LEU A 173 -13.35 -6.41 2.70
C LEU A 173 -13.08 -7.26 1.45
N ASN A 174 -12.70 -6.61 0.35
CA ASN A 174 -12.40 -7.29 -0.91
C ASN A 174 -11.19 -8.22 -0.75
N LYS A 175 -11.33 -9.47 -1.19
CA LYS A 175 -10.25 -10.48 -1.15
C LYS A 175 -9.03 -10.07 -1.96
N ALA A 176 -9.20 -9.27 -3.01
CA ALA A 176 -8.09 -8.68 -3.76
C ALA A 176 -7.21 -7.78 -2.88
N TYR A 177 -7.78 -7.13 -1.85
CA TYR A 177 -7.02 -6.25 -0.96
C TYR A 177 -6.35 -7.00 0.19
N ASP A 178 -6.95 -8.10 0.63
CA ASP A 178 -6.46 -8.95 1.71
C ASP A 178 -6.41 -10.43 1.30
N PRO A 179 -5.56 -10.80 0.33
CA PRO A 179 -5.56 -12.14 -0.24
C PRO A 179 -5.22 -13.23 0.79
N ARG A 180 -4.50 -12.88 1.86
CA ARG A 180 -4.02 -13.80 2.90
C ARG A 180 -4.74 -13.65 4.25
N ASP A 181 -5.83 -12.87 4.28
CA ASP A 181 -6.58 -12.55 5.49
C ASP A 181 -5.72 -11.92 6.59
N ILE A 182 -4.70 -11.14 6.22
CA ILE A 182 -3.80 -10.44 7.15
C ILE A 182 -4.58 -9.37 7.92
N ILE A 183 -5.38 -8.54 7.25
CA ILE A 183 -6.21 -7.54 7.91
C ILE A 183 -7.23 -8.23 8.80
N ARG A 184 -7.91 -9.26 8.28
CA ARG A 184 -8.91 -10.00 9.04
C ARG A 184 -8.34 -10.60 10.33
N LYS A 185 -7.30 -11.43 10.21
CA LYS A 185 -6.70 -12.15 11.35
C LYS A 185 -6.07 -11.23 12.39
N ASN A 186 -5.45 -10.13 11.97
CA ASN A 186 -4.67 -9.28 12.87
C ASN A 186 -5.44 -8.07 13.41
N LEU A 187 -6.52 -7.63 12.74
CA LEU A 187 -7.25 -6.42 13.12
C LEU A 187 -8.72 -6.71 13.41
N LEU A 188 -9.44 -7.33 12.47
CA LEU A 188 -10.89 -7.48 12.56
C LEU A 188 -11.30 -8.54 13.58
N ASP A 189 -10.63 -9.69 13.61
CA ASP A 189 -10.93 -10.80 14.54
C ASP A 189 -10.69 -10.43 16.01
N SER A 190 -9.94 -9.34 16.27
CA SER A 190 -9.72 -8.83 17.63
C SER A 190 -10.95 -8.19 18.27
N GLY A 191 -11.98 -7.87 17.47
CA GLY A 191 -13.18 -7.14 17.93
C GLY A 191 -12.92 -5.69 18.32
N LYS A 192 -11.70 -5.17 18.15
CA LYS A 192 -11.34 -3.76 18.46
C LYS A 192 -11.45 -2.83 17.27
N HIS A 193 -11.52 -3.40 16.07
CA HIS A 193 -11.56 -2.67 14.81
C HIS A 193 -12.68 -3.18 13.92
N ARG A 194 -13.24 -2.28 13.12
CA ARG A 194 -14.29 -2.55 12.13
C ARG A 194 -13.83 -2.05 10.76
N PHE A 195 -14.22 -2.75 9.71
CA PHE A 195 -14.05 -2.28 8.34
C PHE A 195 -15.40 -1.73 7.87
N VAL A 196 -15.47 -0.44 7.59
CA VAL A 196 -16.71 0.25 7.15
C VAL A 196 -16.47 0.90 5.79
N ASP A 197 -17.53 1.33 5.10
CA ASP A 197 -17.43 1.90 3.74
C ASP A 197 -16.45 3.08 3.66
N ASP A 198 -16.33 3.82 4.76
CA ASP A 198 -15.40 4.92 4.92
C ASP A 198 -13.91 4.52 4.78
N ASN A 199 -13.58 3.25 5.02
CA ASN A 199 -12.24 2.67 4.86
C ASN A 199 -11.98 2.16 3.43
N THR A 200 -13.01 2.05 2.60
CA THR A 200 -12.90 1.54 1.24
C THR A 200 -12.18 2.54 0.33
N LEU A 201 -11.35 2.02 -0.57
CA LEU A 201 -10.70 2.78 -1.63
C LEU A 201 -11.14 2.24 -2.99
N ALA A 202 -11.40 3.13 -3.92
CA ALA A 202 -11.68 2.76 -5.30
C ALA A 202 -10.46 3.03 -6.20
N PHE A 203 -10.22 2.15 -7.16
CA PHE A 203 -9.08 2.18 -8.06
C PHE A 203 -9.56 2.10 -9.50
N TYR A 204 -9.15 3.06 -10.31
CA TYR A 204 -9.55 3.17 -11.70
C TYR A 204 -8.34 3.47 -12.58
N LYS A 205 -8.46 3.18 -13.88
CA LYS A 205 -7.55 3.67 -14.91
C LYS A 205 -8.32 4.35 -16.02
N LEU A 206 -7.70 5.38 -16.61
CA LEU A 206 -8.23 6.07 -17.76
C LEU A 206 -8.14 5.17 -19.00
N VAL A 207 -9.24 5.03 -19.71
CA VAL A 207 -9.35 4.32 -20.99
C VAL A 207 -9.82 5.34 -22.02
N THR A 208 -8.96 5.68 -22.96
CA THR A 208 -9.36 6.50 -24.10
C THR A 208 -10.16 5.62 -25.07
N LYS A 209 -11.42 5.99 -25.35
CA LYS A 209 -12.18 5.43 -26.47
C LYS A 209 -12.12 6.36 -27.67
N ASP A 210 -12.41 5.81 -28.85
CA ASP A 210 -12.54 6.58 -30.09
C ASP A 210 -13.58 7.70 -29.90
N GLY A 211 -13.14 8.96 -29.83
CA GLY A 211 -14.03 10.13 -29.71
C GLY A 211 -13.76 11.10 -28.55
N ASP A 212 -12.56 11.12 -27.96
CA ASP A 212 -12.11 12.08 -26.92
C ASP A 212 -12.87 12.05 -25.57
N ASP A 213 -13.91 11.22 -25.41
CA ASP A 213 -14.57 11.04 -24.12
C ASP A 213 -13.70 10.25 -23.13
N MET A 214 -13.41 10.85 -21.97
CA MET A 214 -12.77 10.16 -20.86
C MET A 214 -13.65 9.02 -20.34
N GLN A 215 -13.17 7.79 -20.43
CA GLN A 215 -13.77 6.66 -19.74
C GLN A 215 -12.82 6.12 -18.68
N THR A 216 -13.38 5.57 -17.62
CA THR A 216 -12.61 4.94 -16.55
C THR A 216 -13.06 3.51 -16.36
N GLU A 217 -12.11 2.60 -16.20
CA GLU A 217 -12.40 1.21 -15.82
C GLU A 217 -11.81 0.89 -14.44
N PRO A 218 -12.48 0.05 -13.63
CA PRO A 218 -11.89 -0.45 -12.39
C PRO A 218 -10.58 -1.18 -12.66
N CYS A 219 -9.59 -0.98 -11.81
CA CYS A 219 -8.29 -1.62 -11.93
C CYS A 219 -7.80 -2.20 -10.59
N ALA A 220 -6.76 -3.02 -10.65
CA ALA A 220 -6.16 -3.59 -9.44
C ALA A 220 -5.23 -2.56 -8.76
N PRO A 221 -5.18 -2.49 -7.42
CA PRO A 221 -4.31 -1.53 -6.73
C PRO A 221 -2.81 -1.76 -7.02
N GLU A 222 -2.43 -2.98 -7.41
CA GLU A 222 -1.08 -3.35 -7.84
C GLU A 222 -0.61 -2.57 -9.08
N GLU A 223 -1.52 -2.06 -9.91
CA GLU A 223 -1.19 -1.33 -11.14
C GLU A 223 -0.52 0.02 -10.84
N PHE A 224 -0.71 0.59 -9.64
CA PHE A 224 -0.15 1.89 -9.28
C PHE A 224 1.31 1.78 -8.85
N LYS A 225 2.22 2.38 -9.64
CA LYS A 225 3.66 2.42 -9.40
C LYS A 225 4.18 3.84 -9.24
N ILE A 226 5.23 3.97 -8.43
CA ILE A 226 5.94 5.24 -8.24
C ILE A 226 6.45 5.74 -9.60
N GLY A 227 6.19 7.01 -9.92
CA GLY A 227 6.50 7.64 -11.21
C GLY A 227 5.31 7.75 -12.18
N MET A 228 4.20 7.06 -11.93
CA MET A 228 2.99 7.22 -12.74
C MET A 228 2.27 8.54 -12.45
N ILE A 229 1.60 9.11 -13.45
CA ILE A 229 0.73 10.28 -13.27
C ILE A 229 -0.64 9.77 -12.83
N VAL A 230 -1.13 10.31 -11.72
CA VAL A 230 -2.38 9.88 -11.08
C VAL A 230 -3.23 11.09 -10.71
N CYS A 231 -4.54 10.91 -10.74
CA CYS A 231 -5.51 11.81 -10.16
C CYS A 231 -6.11 11.14 -8.92
N VAL A 232 -6.03 11.81 -7.78
CA VAL A 232 -6.46 11.25 -6.50
C VAL A 232 -7.62 12.04 -5.96
N ARG A 233 -8.70 11.34 -5.58
CA ARG A 233 -9.83 11.95 -4.87
C ARG A 233 -9.63 11.85 -3.37
N ALA A 234 -9.88 12.93 -2.67
CA ALA A 234 -9.82 12.97 -1.22
C ALA A 234 -10.84 13.93 -0.61
N THR A 235 -11.10 13.73 0.68
CA THR A 235 -11.92 14.63 1.50
C THR A 235 -11.00 15.37 2.46
N PRO A 236 -10.96 16.72 2.50
CA PRO A 236 -10.24 17.44 3.54
C PRO A 236 -10.88 17.18 4.91
N THR A 237 -10.09 16.77 5.89
CA THR A 237 -10.58 16.38 7.22
C THR A 237 -9.66 16.90 8.30
N LEU A 238 -10.21 17.44 9.38
CA LEU A 238 -9.43 17.71 10.59
C LEU A 238 -9.40 16.48 11.49
N VAL A 239 -8.21 16.13 11.99
CA VAL A 239 -8.05 15.10 13.02
C VAL A 239 -7.25 15.63 14.21
N PRO A 240 -7.51 15.13 15.44
CA PRO A 240 -6.71 15.47 16.60
C PRO A 240 -5.23 15.12 16.40
N SER A 241 -4.34 16.02 16.83
CA SER A 241 -2.89 15.81 16.80
C SER A 241 -2.39 15.29 18.15
N THR A 242 -1.42 14.38 18.12
CA THR A 242 -0.74 13.88 19.32
C THR A 242 0.00 14.96 20.10
N LYS A 243 0.35 16.08 19.44
CA LYS A 243 1.06 17.22 20.06
C LYS A 243 0.09 18.28 20.61
N GLY A 244 -1.21 17.99 20.67
CA GLY A 244 -2.26 18.97 20.93
C GLY A 244 -2.71 19.69 19.66
N GLY A 245 -3.91 20.25 19.71
CA GLY A 245 -4.56 20.88 18.56
C GLY A 245 -5.06 19.88 17.51
N HIS A 246 -5.35 20.39 16.32
CA HIS A 246 -5.85 19.63 15.19
C HIS A 246 -4.89 19.74 14.00
N LYS A 247 -4.83 18.71 13.16
CA LYS A 247 -4.12 18.76 11.89
C LYS A 247 -5.09 18.50 10.74
N LEU A 248 -4.90 19.21 9.63
CA LEU A 248 -5.57 18.91 8.38
C LEU A 248 -4.93 17.66 7.76
N ILE A 249 -5.77 16.71 7.35
CA ILE A 249 -5.38 15.56 6.53
C ILE A 249 -6.26 15.51 5.30
N LEU A 250 -5.73 14.93 4.23
CA LEU A 250 -6.52 14.59 3.06
C LEU A 250 -6.87 13.12 3.11
N LYS A 251 -8.15 12.84 3.37
CA LYS A 251 -8.67 11.50 3.48
C LYS A 251 -8.82 10.88 2.10
N LEU A 252 -7.96 9.92 1.78
CA LEU A 252 -7.92 9.27 0.48
C LEU A 252 -9.22 8.49 0.20
N ARG A 253 -9.86 8.73 -0.95
CA ARG A 253 -11.11 8.07 -1.38
C ARG A 253 -10.94 7.19 -2.60
N SER A 254 -10.26 7.69 -3.63
CA SER A 254 -10.01 6.91 -4.84
C SER A 254 -8.74 7.34 -5.55
N LEU A 255 -8.22 6.45 -6.39
CA LEU A 255 -7.13 6.71 -7.31
C LEU A 255 -7.57 6.45 -8.74
N LEU A 256 -7.14 7.33 -9.64
CA LEU A 256 -7.24 7.17 -11.08
C LEU A 256 -5.82 7.19 -11.66
N LEU A 257 -5.44 6.14 -12.38
CA LEU A 257 -4.26 6.12 -13.22
C LEU A 257 -4.52 6.96 -14.47
N VAL A 258 -3.79 8.06 -14.63
CA VAL A 258 -3.94 9.00 -15.74
C VAL A 258 -2.99 8.64 -16.89
N ASP A 259 -1.69 8.51 -16.60
CA ASP A 259 -0.68 8.13 -17.59
C ASP A 259 0.48 7.37 -16.91
N ASP A 260 1.04 6.40 -17.63
CA ASP A 260 2.18 5.59 -17.21
C ASP A 260 3.32 5.52 -18.24
N LYS A 261 3.26 6.30 -19.34
CA LYS A 261 4.26 6.31 -20.42
C LYS A 261 5.65 6.63 -19.90
N ILE A 262 5.78 7.70 -19.11
CA ILE A 262 7.07 8.14 -18.57
C ILE A 262 7.66 7.07 -17.63
N TYR A 263 6.82 6.49 -16.77
CA TYR A 263 7.20 5.37 -15.91
C TYR A 263 7.73 4.19 -16.74
N LYS A 264 6.98 3.77 -17.77
CA LYS A 264 7.38 2.68 -18.67
C LYS A 264 8.70 2.98 -19.39
N LYS A 265 8.88 4.20 -19.90
CA LYS A 265 10.11 4.65 -20.58
C LYS A 265 11.35 4.36 -19.73
N PHE A 266 11.32 4.74 -18.45
CA PHE A 266 12.46 4.54 -17.54
C PHE A 266 12.58 3.12 -17.01
N LEU A 267 11.46 2.42 -16.78
CA LEU A 267 11.46 1.01 -16.38
C LEU A 267 12.18 0.14 -17.42
N PHE A 268 11.90 0.36 -18.71
CA PHE A 268 12.53 -0.39 -19.80
C PHE A 268 13.98 0.05 -20.06
N ALA A 269 14.29 1.34 -19.94
CA ALA A 269 15.67 1.82 -20.05
C ALA A 269 16.58 1.19 -18.99
N GLN A 270 16.09 1.05 -17.75
CA GLN A 270 16.82 0.38 -16.68
C GLN A 270 17.04 -1.11 -16.98
N SER A 271 16.00 -1.80 -17.49
CA SER A 271 16.09 -3.21 -17.88
C SER A 271 17.11 -3.45 -18.99
N LEU A 272 17.19 -2.56 -19.99
CA LEU A 272 18.18 -2.65 -21.08
C LEU A 272 19.62 -2.48 -20.57
N ASN A 273 19.85 -1.50 -19.70
CA ASN A 273 21.15 -1.30 -19.07
C ASN A 273 21.56 -2.51 -18.21
N ASP A 274 20.61 -3.13 -17.50
CA ASP A 274 20.85 -4.34 -16.71
C ASP A 274 21.22 -5.51 -17.63
N VAL A 275 20.51 -5.71 -18.75
CA VAL A 275 20.81 -6.76 -19.74
C VAL A 275 22.18 -6.54 -20.40
N GLU A 276 22.55 -5.30 -20.72
CA GLU A 276 23.88 -4.99 -21.27
C GLU A 276 25.01 -5.11 -20.24
N SER A 277 24.69 -4.95 -18.95
CA SER A 277 25.63 -5.17 -17.84
C SER A 277 25.84 -6.65 -17.51
N VAL A 278 24.97 -7.56 -17.99
CA VAL A 278 25.22 -9.00 -17.91
C VAL A 278 26.42 -9.29 -18.83
N PRO A 279 27.54 -9.82 -18.30
CA PRO A 279 28.70 -10.12 -19.11
C PRO A 279 28.28 -11.03 -20.26
N LYS A 280 28.48 -10.55 -21.49
CA LYS A 280 28.18 -11.29 -22.72
C LYS A 280 28.70 -12.72 -22.58
N PRO A 281 27.91 -13.75 -22.92
CA PRO A 281 28.35 -15.14 -22.85
C PRO A 281 29.52 -15.31 -23.83
N GLY A 282 30.74 -15.20 -23.31
CA GLY A 282 31.95 -15.17 -24.13
C GLY A 282 33.20 -14.58 -23.46
N SER A 283 33.09 -13.75 -22.41
CA SER A 283 34.26 -13.24 -21.65
C SER A 283 34.48 -13.95 -20.32
N GLY A 284 33.92 -15.16 -20.16
CA GLY A 284 34.18 -16.00 -19.00
C GLY A 284 35.66 -16.36 -18.91
N LEU A 285 36.29 -15.93 -17.81
CA LEU A 285 37.41 -16.64 -17.20
C LEU A 285 37.14 -18.16 -17.34
N LYS A 286 38.00 -18.89 -18.05
CA LYS A 286 37.92 -20.36 -18.15
C LYS A 286 38.04 -20.92 -16.74
N ARG A 287 36.92 -21.10 -16.04
CA ARG A 287 36.89 -21.91 -14.83
C ARG A 287 36.97 -23.36 -15.32
N SER A 288 38.16 -23.93 -15.24
CA SER A 288 38.33 -25.38 -15.28
C SER A 288 37.48 -25.91 -14.14
N ALA A 289 36.32 -26.48 -14.45
CA ALA A 289 35.67 -27.36 -13.51
C ALA A 289 36.64 -28.53 -13.34
N CYS A 290 37.29 -28.64 -12.18
CA CYS A 290 37.90 -29.90 -11.81
C CYS A 290 36.80 -30.95 -11.89
N ASP A 291 37.11 -32.10 -12.48
CA ASP A 291 36.18 -33.22 -12.60
C ASP A 291 35.50 -33.49 -11.25
N ASN A 292 34.21 -33.84 -11.29
CA ASN A 292 33.40 -34.10 -10.11
C ASN A 292 34.03 -35.21 -9.24
N ASP A 293 34.79 -34.83 -8.21
CA ASP A 293 35.32 -35.72 -7.16
C ASP A 293 34.22 -36.43 -6.33
N TRP A 294 32.94 -36.16 -6.61
CA TRP A 294 31.79 -36.81 -5.98
C TRP A 294 31.34 -38.09 -6.70
N LEU A 295 31.88 -38.40 -7.89
CA LEU A 295 31.66 -39.67 -8.57
C LEU A 295 32.77 -40.65 -8.21
N ASN A 296 32.49 -41.47 -7.20
CA ASN A 296 33.34 -42.55 -6.73
C ASN A 296 33.83 -43.42 -7.92
N PRO A 297 35.13 -43.48 -8.26
CA PRO A 297 35.63 -44.11 -9.49
C PRO A 297 35.65 -45.66 -9.45
N LYS A 298 34.81 -46.28 -8.60
CA LYS A 298 34.76 -47.73 -8.42
C LYS A 298 33.46 -48.36 -8.92
N ARG A 299 32.92 -47.91 -10.05
CA ARG A 299 32.05 -48.79 -10.85
C ARG A 299 32.94 -49.69 -11.69
N ARG A 300 33.34 -50.84 -11.13
CA ARG A 300 33.78 -52.00 -11.92
C ARG A 300 32.73 -52.25 -13.01
N ALA A 301 33.16 -52.47 -14.25
CA ALA A 301 32.27 -52.87 -15.33
C ALA A 301 31.48 -54.12 -14.93
N MET A 302 30.16 -54.07 -15.10
CA MET A 302 29.25 -55.17 -14.82
C MET A 302 29.67 -56.37 -15.68
N ASP A 303 30.01 -57.50 -15.06
CA ASP A 303 30.34 -58.70 -15.82
C ASP A 303 29.09 -59.57 -16.05
N MET A 304 29.19 -60.54 -16.95
CA MET A 304 28.11 -61.47 -17.26
C MET A 304 27.65 -62.29 -16.04
N GLY A 305 28.48 -62.41 -14.99
CA GLY A 305 28.12 -63.05 -13.74
C GLY A 305 27.13 -62.22 -12.92
N ASP A 306 27.32 -60.90 -12.89
CA ASP A 306 26.41 -59.96 -12.22
C ASP A 306 25.01 -59.95 -12.85
N ALA A 307 24.92 -60.11 -14.18
CA ALA A 307 23.65 -60.22 -14.90
C ALA A 307 22.87 -61.49 -14.54
N GLN A 308 23.56 -62.63 -14.39
CA GLN A 308 22.92 -63.92 -14.05
C GLN A 308 22.41 -63.98 -12.61
N ILE A 309 23.04 -63.26 -11.67
CA ILE A 309 22.55 -63.14 -10.29
C ILE A 309 21.23 -62.36 -10.23
N ARG A 310 21.04 -61.41 -11.16
CA ARG A 310 19.83 -60.58 -11.23
C ARG A 310 18.63 -61.34 -11.80
N GLU A 311 18.83 -62.22 -12.77
CA GLU A 311 17.78 -63.09 -13.30
C GLU A 311 17.34 -64.16 -12.29
N LYS A 312 18.27 -64.73 -11.50
CA LYS A 312 17.91 -65.70 -10.44
C LYS A 312 17.05 -65.11 -9.32
N ARG A 313 17.16 -63.80 -9.05
CA ARG A 313 16.33 -63.11 -8.05
C ARG A 313 14.89 -62.84 -8.51
N HIS A 314 14.64 -62.79 -9.82
CA HIS A 314 13.28 -62.57 -10.33
C HIS A 314 12.43 -63.85 -10.38
N ASN A 315 13.06 -65.03 -10.43
CA ASN A 315 12.37 -66.33 -10.46
C ASN A 315 12.28 -67.06 -9.11
N GLY A 316 12.76 -66.44 -8.01
CA GLY A 316 12.74 -67.03 -6.68
C GLY A 316 11.83 -66.30 -5.69
N GLN A 317 10.57 -66.74 -5.60
CA GLN A 317 9.75 -66.81 -4.37
C GLN A 317 9.71 -65.54 -3.47
N GLY A 318 8.57 -64.87 -3.28
CA GLY A 318 7.36 -65.51 -2.76
C GLY A 318 7.57 -66.03 -1.34
N LYS A 319 7.60 -65.17 -0.31
CA LYS A 319 7.19 -65.52 1.06
C LYS A 319 6.95 -64.29 1.94
N LYS A 320 5.67 -64.13 2.33
CA LYS A 320 5.14 -63.34 3.45
C LYS A 320 6.06 -63.31 4.68
N ARG A 321 6.09 -62.18 5.38
CA ARG A 321 6.00 -62.15 6.86
C ARG A 321 5.36 -60.85 7.35
N VAL A 322 4.42 -61.04 8.27
CA VAL A 322 3.64 -60.07 9.05
C VAL A 322 4.29 -59.94 10.44
N ALA A 323 4.37 -58.73 10.99
CA ALA A 323 4.42 -58.36 12.43
C ALA A 323 4.53 -56.82 12.49
N GLY A 324 3.68 -56.05 13.19
CA GLY A 324 3.41 -56.02 14.65
C GLY A 324 4.17 -54.81 15.22
N ASP A 325 3.56 -53.64 15.43
CA ASP A 325 2.75 -53.17 16.58
C ASP A 325 3.55 -52.97 17.89
N GLU A 326 3.19 -51.94 18.67
CA GLU A 326 3.73 -51.48 19.98
C GLU A 326 4.81 -50.37 19.97
N SER A 327 4.40 -49.08 20.08
CA SER A 327 5.23 -48.05 20.77
C SER A 327 4.53 -46.72 21.17
N LEU A 328 3.20 -46.60 21.06
CA LEU A 328 2.52 -45.28 21.18
C LEU A 328 1.77 -44.99 22.49
N VAL A 329 1.81 -45.86 23.50
CA VAL A 329 1.00 -45.70 24.73
C VAL A 329 1.75 -45.05 25.91
N GLU A 330 3.08 -44.89 25.87
CA GLU A 330 3.85 -44.45 27.05
C GLU A 330 4.19 -42.95 27.14
N LYS A 331 3.71 -42.08 26.23
CA LYS A 331 4.17 -40.67 26.18
C LYS A 331 3.20 -39.57 26.61
N MET A 332 2.02 -39.87 27.17
CA MET A 332 1.06 -38.82 27.57
C MET A 332 0.48 -38.94 29.00
N GLN A 333 1.26 -39.38 29.99
CA GLN A 333 0.85 -39.36 31.42
C GLN A 333 1.73 -38.43 32.30
N GLY A 334 2.40 -37.44 31.71
CA GLY A 334 3.41 -36.64 32.43
C GLY A 334 3.09 -35.18 32.73
N LEU A 335 1.85 -34.71 32.58
CA LEU A 335 1.53 -33.27 32.75
C LEU A 335 0.17 -33.05 33.45
N GLU A 336 0.06 -33.54 34.68
CA GLU A 336 -0.88 -33.01 35.68
C GLU A 336 -0.12 -32.83 37.00
N THR A 337 -0.51 -31.80 37.75
CA THR A 337 -0.01 -31.33 39.07
C THR A 337 1.05 -30.23 39.09
N SER A 338 0.59 -28.98 39.15
CA SER A 338 1.08 -28.00 40.16
C SER A 338 0.12 -26.82 40.30
N ASP A 339 -0.88 -26.99 41.17
CA ASP A 339 -1.54 -25.90 41.90
C ASP A 339 -0.67 -25.50 43.08
N THR A 340 -0.38 -24.21 43.30
CA THR A 340 -0.29 -23.65 44.66
C THR A 340 -0.53 -22.14 44.70
N GLN A 341 -1.68 -21.78 45.29
CA GLN A 341 -2.06 -20.61 46.08
C GLN A 341 -1.03 -19.47 46.31
N LYS A 342 -1.53 -18.22 46.20
CA LYS A 342 -1.26 -17.17 47.21
C LYS A 342 -2.35 -16.10 47.21
N GLU A 343 -3.16 -16.13 48.27
CA GLU A 343 -4.04 -15.04 48.72
C GLU A 343 -3.24 -13.98 49.51
N GLY A 344 -3.75 -12.74 49.47
CA GLY A 344 -3.81 -11.84 50.63
C GLY A 344 -2.69 -10.79 50.80
N GLN A 345 -3.02 -9.51 50.57
CA GLN A 345 -3.21 -8.54 51.67
C GLN A 345 -3.53 -7.12 51.15
N ALA A 346 -4.55 -6.53 51.78
CA ALA A 346 -4.88 -5.11 51.72
C ALA A 346 -4.07 -4.32 52.76
N SER A 347 -3.74 -3.06 52.46
CA SER A 347 -3.50 -2.05 53.49
C SER A 347 -3.76 -0.64 52.96
N SER A 348 -4.74 0.00 53.57
CA SER A 348 -5.06 1.43 53.58
C SER A 348 -4.11 2.22 54.48
N SER A 349 -3.71 3.42 54.04
CA SER A 349 -3.23 4.61 54.78
C SER A 349 -2.65 5.56 53.72
N SER A 350 -2.89 6.87 53.64
CA SER A 350 -3.50 7.89 54.50
C SER A 350 -3.99 9.03 53.59
#